data_AF-A0A1Q4YC98-F1
#
_entry.id   AF-A0A1Q4YC98-F1
#
_cell.length_a   1.000
_cell.length_b   1.000
_cell.length_c   1.000
_cell.angle_alpha   90.00
_cell.angle_beta   90.00
_cell.angle_gamma   90.00
#
_symmetry.space_group_name_H-M   'P 1'
#
loop_
_entity.id
_entity.type
_entity.pdbx_description
1 polymer ?
#
loop_
_entity_poly.entity_id
_entity_poly.type
_entity_poly.pdbx_seq_one_letter_code
_entity_poly.pdbx_strand_id
1 'polypeptide(L)' 'MITQQVQPDRYCLEAISRLTAEVRGALPREVVAETVLAARRDLEGQVAHEALAEMLHHLARHRLDRIRGAA' A
#
# COMPACT_ATOMS: atom_id res chain seq x y z
N MET A 1 1.41 -24.24 11.48
CA MET A 1 1.25 -22.78 11.39
C MET A 1 2.60 -22.20 11.02
N ILE A 2 2.79 -21.81 9.75
CA ILE A 2 4.04 -21.19 9.29
C ILE A 2 3.77 -19.69 9.30
N THR A 3 4.27 -18.97 10.31
CA THR A 3 4.32 -17.51 10.29
C THR A 3 5.35 -17.10 9.26
N GLN A 4 4.93 -16.94 8.00
CA GLN A 4 5.74 -16.27 7.00
C GLN A 4 5.98 -14.86 7.51
N GLN A 5 7.18 -14.62 8.05
CA GLN A 5 7.66 -13.27 8.24
C GLN A 5 7.71 -12.65 6.84
N VAL A 6 6.73 -11.80 6.56
CA VAL A 6 6.63 -11.00 5.33
C VAL A 6 7.88 -10.15 5.26
N GLN A 7 8.92 -10.65 4.59
CA GLN A 7 10.00 -9.79 4.13
C GLN A 7 9.34 -8.72 3.27
N PRO A 8 9.63 -7.43 3.47
CA PRO A 8 9.04 -6.38 2.66
C PRO A 8 9.40 -6.61 1.20
N ASP A 9 8.44 -7.09 0.42
CA ASP A 9 8.60 -7.23 -1.02
C ASP A 9 9.03 -5.89 -1.61
N ARG A 10 9.71 -5.92 -2.76
CA ARG A 10 10.23 -4.73 -3.45
C ARG A 10 9.20 -3.60 -3.57
N TYR A 11 7.92 -3.94 -3.73
CA TYR A 11 6.80 -3.00 -3.79
C TYR A 11 6.53 -2.26 -2.47
N CYS A 12 6.72 -2.93 -1.33
CA CYS A 12 6.60 -2.29 -0.01
C CYS A 12 7.71 -1.26 0.18
N LEU A 13 8.95 -1.60 -0.19
CA LEU A 13 10.08 -0.67 -0.09
C LEU A 13 9.88 0.58 -0.98
N GLU A 14 9.36 0.40 -2.18
CA GLU A 14 9.04 1.51 -3.09
C GLU A 14 7.93 2.40 -2.51
N ALA A 15 6.85 1.80 -1.99
CA ALA A 15 5.75 2.53 -1.35
C ALA A 15 6.22 3.31 -0.12
N ILE A 16 7.06 2.71 0.74
CA ILE A 16 7.65 3.38 1.91
C ILE A 16 8.47 4.58 1.47
N SER A 17 9.31 4.43 0.45
CA SER A 17 10.16 5.52 -0.06
C SER A 17 9.32 6.70 -0.56
N ARG A 18 8.30 6.43 -1.39
CA ARG A 18 7.40 7.45 -1.92
C ARG A 18 6.60 8.15 -0.82
N LEU A 19 5.93 7.38 0.04
CA LEU A 19 5.12 7.92 1.11
C LEU A 19 5.98 8.74 2.08
N THR A 20 7.18 8.28 2.43
CA THR A 20 8.11 9.04 3.29
C THR A 20 8.48 10.39 2.66
N ALA A 21 8.59 10.48 1.34
CA ALA A 21 8.82 11.74 0.64
C ALA A 21 7.57 12.64 0.64
N GLU A 22 6.38 12.06 0.49
CA GLU A 22 5.09 12.78 0.47
C GLU A 22 4.72 13.34 1.86
N VAL A 23 4.91 12.55 2.94
CA VAL A 23 4.58 12.96 4.31
C VAL A 23 5.77 13.55 5.07
N ARG A 24 6.80 13.98 4.33
CA ARG A 24 8.08 14.43 4.91
C ARG A 24 7.85 15.55 5.92
N GLY A 25 8.19 15.28 7.18
CA GLY A 25 8.03 16.23 8.30
C GLY A 25 6.68 16.16 9.03
N ALA A 26 5.71 15.41 8.52
CA ALA A 26 4.44 15.14 9.20
C ALA A 26 4.46 13.82 9.99
N LEU A 27 5.11 12.77 9.44
CA LEU A 27 5.20 11.45 10.09
C LEU A 27 6.62 10.88 10.05
N PRO A 28 7.06 10.15 11.10
CA PRO A 28 8.32 9.41 11.08
C PRO A 28 8.30 8.29 10.02
N ARG A 29 9.49 7.99 9.47
CA ARG A 29 9.66 6.90 8.49
C ARG A 29 9.25 5.53 9.05
N GLU A 30 9.43 5.30 10.34
CA GLU A 30 9.02 4.06 11.02
C GLU A 30 7.49 3.87 10.94
N VAL A 31 6.72 4.91 11.23
CA VAL A 31 5.25 4.89 11.14
C VAL A 31 4.78 4.61 9.71
N VAL A 32 5.44 5.22 8.72
CA VAL A 32 5.18 4.95 7.30
C VAL A 32 5.47 3.49 6.94
N ALA A 33 6.59 2.94 7.42
CA ALA A 33 6.96 1.55 7.17
C ALA A 33 5.97 0.55 7.78
N GLU A 34 5.58 0.76 9.03
CA GLU A 34 4.57 -0.08 9.70
C GLU A 34 3.22 -0.03 9.00
N THR A 35 2.80 1.17 8.56
CA THR A 35 1.53 1.36 7.83
C THR A 35 1.54 0.62 6.49
N VAL A 36 2.64 0.69 5.73
CA VAL A 36 2.76 -0.03 4.44
C VAL A 36 2.77 -1.54 4.64
N LEU A 37 3.43 -2.03 5.70
CA LEU A 37 3.42 -3.46 6.03
C LEU A 37 2.04 -3.95 6.49
N ALA A 38 1.29 -3.13 7.23
CA ALA A 38 -0.09 -3.43 7.60
C ALA A 38 -0.98 -3.53 6.34
N ALA A 39 -0.90 -2.54 5.45
CA ALA A 39 -1.65 -2.53 4.19
C ALA A 39 -1.32 -3.74 3.28
N ARG A 40 -0.06 -4.23 3.31
CA ARG A 40 0.33 -5.48 2.63
C ARG A 40 -0.40 -6.70 3.21
N ARG A 41 -0.50 -6.80 4.54
CA ARG A 41 -1.20 -7.90 5.20
C ARG A 41 -2.71 -7.85 4.94
N ASP A 42 -3.28 -6.66 4.88
CA ASP A 42 -4.68 -6.48 4.51
C ASP A 42 -4.91 -7.04 3.10
N LEU A 43 -4.07 -6.65 2.13
CA LEU A 43 -4.08 -7.17 0.76
C LEU A 43 -3.91 -8.70 0.67
N GLU A 44 -3.24 -9.33 1.63
CA GLU A 44 -3.04 -10.79 1.71
C GLU A 44 -4.27 -11.55 2.25
N GLY A 45 -5.40 -10.88 2.45
CA GLY A 45 -6.69 -11.51 2.69
C GLY A 45 -7.30 -11.23 4.05
N GLN A 46 -6.85 -10.18 4.75
CA GLN A 46 -7.44 -9.71 6.00
C GLN A 46 -7.90 -8.25 5.89
N VAL A 47 -8.41 -7.83 4.73
CA VAL A 47 -8.98 -6.49 4.55
C VAL A 47 -10.21 -6.33 5.44
N ALA A 48 -10.17 -5.38 6.38
CA ALA A 48 -11.37 -4.91 7.06
C ALA A 48 -12.38 -4.40 6.02
N HIS A 49 -13.66 -4.75 6.14
CA HIS A 49 -14.68 -4.46 5.11
C HIS A 49 -14.72 -2.97 4.70
N GLU A 50 -14.41 -2.06 5.62
CA GLU A 50 -14.34 -0.61 5.37
C GLU A 50 -13.16 -0.23 4.47
N ALA A 51 -12.00 -0.87 4.62
CA ALA A 51 -10.81 -0.62 3.80
C ALA A 51 -10.97 -1.18 2.37
N LEU A 52 -11.86 -2.17 2.17
CA LEU A 52 -12.09 -2.78 0.86
C LEU A 52 -12.64 -1.77 -0.16
N ALA A 53 -13.55 -0.89 0.27
CA ALA A 53 -14.16 0.11 -0.60
C ALA A 53 -13.12 1.11 -1.14
N GLU A 54 -12.24 1.62 -0.27
CA GLU A 54 -11.17 2.55 -0.65
C GLU A 54 -10.12 1.87 -1.55
N MET A 55 -9.73 0.64 -1.23
CA MET A 55 -8.81 -0.14 -2.04
C MET A 55 -9.36 -0.41 -3.45
N LEU A 56 -10.64 -0.78 -3.55
CA LEU A 56 -11.32 -0.96 -4.83
C LEU A 56 -11.36 0.34 -5.63
N HIS A 57 -11.67 1.46 -4.97
CA HIS A 57 -11.67 2.77 -5.62
C HIS A 57 -10.28 3.13 -6.18
N HIS A 58 -9.23 3.02 -5.37
CA HIS A 58 -7.85 3.30 -5.80
C HIS A 58 -7.40 2.39 -6.94
N LEU A 59 -7.70 1.09 -6.86
CA LEU A 59 -7.35 0.12 -7.90
C LEU A 59 -8.10 0.40 -9.21
N ALA A 60 -9.40 0.68 -9.13
CA ALA A 60 -10.20 1.03 -10.29
C ALA A 60 -9.69 2.32 -10.95
N ARG A 61 -9.37 3.35 -10.14
CA ARG A 61 -8.82 4.61 -10.64
C ARG A 61 -7.50 4.41 -11.38
N HIS A 62 -6.56 3.69 -10.77
CA HIS A 62 -5.27 3.41 -11.40
C HIS A 62 -5.40 2.60 -12.70
N ARG A 63 -6.35 1.65 -12.77
CA ARG A 63 -6.66 0.94 -14.04
C ARG A 63 -7.22 1.89 -15.10
N LEU A 64 -8.14 2.78 -14.72
CA LEU A 64 -8.73 3.76 -15.63
C LEU A 64 -7.68 4.76 -16.14
N ASP A 65 -6.76 5.22 -15.29
CA ASP A 65 -5.69 6.14 -15.70
C ASP A 65 -4.71 5.46 -16.67
N ARG A 66 -4.44 4.15 -16.53
CA ARG A 66 -3.72 3.38 -17.56
C ARG A 66 -4.46 3.30 -18.89
N ILE A 67 -5.77 3.07 -18.87
CA ILE A 67 -6.60 3.02 -20.09
C ILE A 67 -6.60 4.40 -20.78
N ARG A 68 -6.71 5.48 -20.00
CA ARG A 68 -6.70 6.86 -20.52
C ARG A 68 -5.33 7.31 -21.01
N GLY A 69 -4.24 6.81 -20.44
CA GLY A 69 -2.86 7.11 -20.85
C GLY A 69 -2.33 6.24 -22.00
N ALA A 70 -3.12 5.26 -22.48
CA ALA A 70 -2.78 4.40 -23.62
C ALA A 70 -3.32 4.94 -24.97
N ALA A 71 -3.50 6.26 -25.09
CA ALA A 71 -3.94 6.94 -26.30
C ALA A 71 -2.80 7.69 -26.99
#